data_AF-X1S504-F1
#
_entry.id   AF-X1S504-F1
#
_cell.length_a   1.000
_cell.length_b   1.000
_cell.length_c   1.000
_cell.angle_alpha   90.00
_cell.angle_beta   90.00
_cell.angle_gamma   90.00
#
_symmetry.space_group_name_H-M   'P 1'
#
loop_
_entity.id
_entity.type
_entity.pdbx_description
1 polymer ?
#
loop_
_entity_poly.entity_id
_entity_poly.type
_entity_poly.pdbx_seq_one_letter_code
_entity_poly.pdbx_strand_id
1 'polypeptide(L)'
;MGIDLGGHHCIVLDPNEFLDGNQFYKIPDYQIEWLRKNLSYREGKPLLVFFHEPTMSWENRVEVLNLLNQHLTKMFSGHWHMDILLDSQGIPEQ
;
A
#
# COMPACT_ATOMS: atom_id res chain seq x y z
N MET A 1 -9.95 -1.39 0.39
CA MET A 1 -10.93 -1.86 -0.64
C MET A 1 -10.14 -2.37 -1.84
N GLY A 2 -10.67 -3.30 -2.66
CA GLY A 2 -10.00 -3.71 -3.89
C GLY A 2 -10.96 -4.03 -5.05
N ILE A 3 -10.52 -3.79 -6.29
CA ILE A 3 -11.27 -4.03 -7.54
C ILE A 3 -10.33 -4.57 -8.63
N ASP A 4 -10.85 -5.42 -9.51
CA ASP A 4 -10.12 -5.87 -10.70
C ASP A 4 -10.57 -5.02 -11.89
N LEU A 5 -9.63 -4.33 -12.56
CA LEU A 5 -9.93 -3.44 -13.68
C LEU A 5 -8.85 -3.56 -14.76
N GLY A 6 -9.24 -3.83 -16.01
CA GLY A 6 -8.33 -3.81 -17.14
C GLY A 6 -7.10 -4.72 -16.99
N GLY A 7 -7.30 -5.91 -16.41
CA GLY A 7 -6.20 -6.87 -16.15
C GLY A 7 -5.35 -6.57 -14.92
N HIS A 8 -5.58 -5.45 -14.24
CA HIS A 8 -4.88 -5.06 -13.02
C HIS A 8 -5.75 -5.35 -11.80
N HIS A 9 -5.09 -5.64 -10.69
CA HIS A 9 -5.71 -5.60 -9.39
C HIS A 9 -5.41 -4.26 -8.72
N CYS A 10 -6.44 -3.51 -8.35
CA CYS A 10 -6.31 -2.22 -7.71
C CYS A 10 -6.73 -2.33 -6.25
N ILE A 11 -5.90 -1.85 -5.32
CA ILE A 11 -6.21 -1.81 -3.89
C ILE A 11 -6.01 -0.41 -3.31
N VAL A 12 -6.83 -0.09 -2.32
CA VAL A 12 -6.69 1.12 -1.49
C VAL A 12 -6.33 0.68 -0.08
N LEU A 13 -5.23 1.22 0.43
CA LEU A 13 -4.74 1.08 1.80
C LEU A 13 -4.89 2.42 2.54
N ASP A 14 -5.17 2.34 3.83
CA ASP A 14 -5.33 3.51 4.69
C ASP A 14 -4.43 3.36 5.92
N PRO A 15 -3.33 4.13 6.01
CA PRO A 15 -2.40 4.07 7.13
C PRO A 15 -2.79 5.00 8.29
N ASN A 16 -3.86 5.79 8.20
CA ASN A 16 -4.18 6.81 9.20
C ASN A 16 -4.77 6.19 10.47
N GLU A 17 -3.98 6.11 11.53
CA GLU A 17 -4.41 5.61 12.82
C GLU A 17 -4.29 6.69 13.90
N PHE A 18 -5.13 6.57 14.94
CA PHE A 18 -5.19 7.52 16.05
C PHE A 18 -5.18 6.76 17.38
N LEU A 19 -4.29 7.16 18.28
CA LEU A 19 -4.25 6.67 19.66
C LEU A 19 -4.13 7.85 20.62
N ASP A 20 -5.07 7.97 21.55
CA ASP A 20 -5.13 9.04 22.55
C ASP A 20 -5.00 10.46 21.95
N GLY A 21 -5.59 10.67 20.78
CA GLY A 21 -5.56 11.95 20.07
C GLY A 21 -4.27 12.23 19.28
N ASN A 22 -3.29 11.33 19.32
CA ASN A 22 -2.08 11.41 18.50
C ASN A 22 -2.25 10.58 17.23
N GLN A 23 -1.97 11.19 16.09
CA GLN A 23 -1.96 10.51 14.80
C GLN A 23 -0.62 9.80 14.60
N PHE A 24 -0.68 8.57 14.12
CA PHE A 24 0.47 7.82 13.65
C PHE A 24 0.09 7.07 12.37
N TYR A 25 1.10 6.62 11.62
CA TYR A 25 0.87 5.99 10.32
C TYR A 25 1.27 4.52 10.38
N LYS A 26 0.28 3.65 10.30
CA LYS A 26 0.48 2.20 10.30
C LYS A 26 -0.66 1.57 9.51
N ILE A 27 -0.37 0.59 8.67
CA ILE A 27 -1.44 -0.26 8.14
C ILE A 27 -1.94 -1.15 9.28
N PRO A 28 -3.20 -1.03 9.71
CA PRO A 28 -3.69 -1.75 10.87
C PRO A 28 -3.79 -3.26 10.60
N ASP A 29 -3.70 -4.07 11.65
CA ASP A 29 -3.53 -5.52 11.54
C ASP A 29 -4.68 -6.18 10.75
N TYR A 30 -5.92 -5.70 10.92
CA TYR A 30 -7.09 -6.19 10.15
C TYR A 30 -6.93 -5.94 8.64
N GLN A 31 -6.28 -4.85 8.25
CA GLN A 31 -6.02 -4.51 6.85
C GLN A 31 -4.85 -5.32 6.29
N ILE A 32 -3.85 -5.67 7.12
CA ILE A 32 -2.79 -6.63 6.77
C ILE A 32 -3.36 -8.02 6.52
N GLU A 33 -4.22 -8.53 7.40
CA GLU A 33 -4.88 -9.83 7.24
C GLU A 33 -5.73 -9.86 5.97
N TRP A 34 -6.51 -8.79 5.75
CA TRP A 34 -7.26 -8.61 4.52
C TRP A 34 -6.34 -8.61 3.29
N LEU A 35 -5.23 -7.87 3.33
CA LEU A 35 -4.29 -7.76 2.23
C LEU A 35 -3.69 -9.12 1.87
N ARG A 36 -3.20 -9.87 2.86
CA ARG A 36 -2.65 -11.23 2.68
C ARG A 36 -3.66 -12.15 1.99
N LYS A 37 -4.90 -12.16 2.49
CA LYS A 37 -5.97 -12.97 1.91
C LYS A 37 -6.32 -12.50 0.51
N ASN A 38 -6.40 -11.19 0.30
CA ASN A 38 -6.79 -10.61 -0.98
C ASN A 38 -5.77 -10.92 -2.10
N LEU A 39 -4.48 -10.81 -1.79
CA LEU A 39 -3.39 -11.09 -2.72
C LEU A 39 -3.28 -12.59 -3.06
N SER A 40 -3.64 -13.48 -2.13
CA SER A 40 -3.60 -14.94 -2.36
C SER A 40 -4.52 -15.44 -3.48
N TYR A 41 -5.58 -14.71 -3.81
CA TYR A 41 -6.53 -15.10 -4.85
C TYR A 41 -6.16 -14.61 -6.25
N ARG A 42 -5.06 -13.85 -6.39
CA ARG A 42 -4.77 -13.05 -7.60
C ARG A 42 -3.33 -13.15 -8.07
N GLU A 43 -2.75 -14.36 -7.97
CA GLU A 43 -1.42 -14.62 -8.49
C GLU A 43 -1.30 -14.22 -9.97
N GLY A 44 -0.19 -13.55 -10.31
CA GLY A 44 0.16 -13.15 -11.67
C GLY A 44 -0.53 -11.90 -12.22
N LYS A 45 -1.51 -11.30 -11.52
CA LYS A 45 -2.08 -10.00 -11.92
C LYS A 45 -1.18 -8.85 -11.41
N PRO A 46 -0.83 -7.86 -12.26
CA PRO A 46 -0.16 -6.65 -11.80
C PRO A 46 -1.00 -5.90 -10.76
N LEU A 47 -0.35 -5.36 -9.75
CA LEU A 47 -0.96 -4.72 -8.59
C LEU A 47 -0.76 -3.20 -8.64
N LEU A 48 -1.85 -2.44 -8.51
CA LEU A 48 -1.83 -1.00 -8.31
C LEU A 48 -2.30 -0.71 -6.89
N VAL A 49 -1.47 -0.04 -6.11
CA VAL A 49 -1.75 0.27 -4.70
C VAL A 49 -1.90 1.77 -4.55
N PHE A 50 -3.00 2.19 -3.93
CA PHE A 50 -3.31 3.59 -3.68
C PHE A 50 -3.38 3.84 -2.17
N PHE A 51 -2.75 4.92 -1.71
CA PHE A 51 -2.79 5.37 -0.32
C PHE A 51 -2.54 6.89 -0.27
N HIS A 52 -2.84 7.53 0.86
CA HIS A 52 -2.62 8.98 0.97
C HIS A 52 -1.21 9.31 1.48
N GLU A 53 -0.84 8.78 2.65
CA GLU A 53 0.44 9.06 3.31
C GLU A 53 1.55 8.20 2.69
N PRO A 54 2.68 8.79 2.24
CA PRO A 54 3.81 8.04 1.67
C PRO A 54 4.36 6.95 2.58
N THR A 55 4.86 5.86 2.00
CA THR A 55 5.23 4.67 2.79
C THR A 55 6.36 4.92 3.79
N MET A 56 7.18 5.95 3.56
CA MET A 56 8.28 6.32 4.45
C MET A 56 7.81 6.75 5.84
N SER A 57 6.57 7.21 5.98
CA SER A 57 5.99 7.61 7.26
C SER A 57 5.45 6.41 8.06
N TRP A 58 5.36 5.22 7.47
CA TRP A 58 4.64 4.08 8.07
C TRP A 58 5.50 3.28 9.04
N GLU A 59 4.98 3.00 10.23
CA GLU A 59 5.66 2.21 11.26
C GLU A 59 5.94 0.77 10.81
N ASN A 60 4.96 0.13 10.15
CA ASN A 60 5.08 -1.24 9.64
C ASN A 60 5.43 -1.30 8.15
N ARG A 61 6.10 -0.27 7.62
CA ARG A 61 6.51 -0.16 6.21
C ARG A 61 7.11 -1.45 5.66
N VAL A 62 8.10 -2.02 6.36
CA VAL A 62 8.83 -3.20 5.88
C VAL A 62 7.91 -4.41 5.72
N GLU A 63 6.98 -4.62 6.65
CA GLU A 63 6.02 -5.73 6.55
C GLU A 63 5.12 -5.57 5.33
N VAL A 64 4.59 -4.37 5.13
CA VAL A 64 3.66 -4.08 4.03
C VAL A 64 4.38 -4.22 2.69
N LEU A 65 5.57 -3.61 2.54
CA LEU A 65 6.35 -3.69 1.30
C LEU A 65 6.76 -5.13 0.99
N ASN A 66 7.10 -5.94 1.98
CA ASN A 66 7.40 -7.36 1.77
C ASN A 66 6.21 -8.16 1.22
N LEU A 67 4.97 -7.80 1.59
CA LEU A 67 3.77 -8.41 1.02
C LEU A 67 3.55 -7.96 -0.43
N LEU A 68 3.71 -6.65 -0.69
CA LEU A 68 3.48 -6.07 -2.01
C LEU A 68 4.54 -6.48 -3.04
N ASN A 69 5.78 -6.71 -2.62
CA ASN A 69 6.90 -7.06 -3.50
C ASN A 69 6.82 -8.51 -4.04
N GLN A 70 5.86 -9.30 -3.56
CA GLN A 70 5.56 -10.62 -4.11
C GLN A 70 4.80 -10.55 -5.45
N HIS A 71 4.34 -9.35 -5.82
CA HIS A 71 3.58 -9.07 -7.02
C HIS A 71 4.29 -7.99 -7.84
N LEU A 72 4.00 -7.94 -9.15
CA LEU A 72 4.42 -6.81 -9.97
C LEU A 72 3.61 -5.58 -9.55
N THR A 73 4.19 -4.74 -8.70
CA THR A 73 3.48 -3.68 -8.00
C THR A 73 3.92 -2.29 -8.45
N LYS A 74 2.96 -1.36 -8.57
CA LYS A 74 3.19 0.08 -8.62
C LYS A 74 2.32 0.78 -7.58
N MET A 75 2.90 1.73 -6.86
CA MET A 75 2.25 2.45 -5.78
C MET A 75 1.99 3.90 -6.15
N PHE A 76 0.89 4.43 -5.64
CA PHE A 76 0.46 5.81 -5.84
C PHE A 76 0.13 6.44 -4.49
N SER A 77 0.83 7.53 -4.17
CA SER A 77 0.68 8.27 -2.93
C SER A 77 0.45 9.76 -3.17
N GLY A 78 -0.07 10.43 -2.15
CA GLY A 78 -0.35 11.86 -2.20
C GLY A 78 0.51 12.60 -1.18
N HIS A 79 -0.15 13.45 -0.39
CA HIS A 79 0.39 14.18 0.75
C HIS A 79 1.39 15.31 0.42
N TRP A 80 2.35 15.10 -0.48
CA TRP A 80 3.46 16.05 -0.68
C TRP A 80 3.15 17.22 -1.61
N HIS A 81 2.00 17.21 -2.30
CA HIS A 81 1.57 18.27 -3.22
C HIS A 81 2.62 18.61 -4.31
N MET A 82 3.47 17.64 -4.64
CA MET A 82 4.54 17.69 -5.62
C MET A 82 4.58 16.35 -6.37
N ASP A 83 4.99 16.36 -7.64
CA ASP A 83 5.21 15.14 -8.40
C ASP A 83 6.57 14.54 -8.01
N ILE A 84 6.55 13.48 -7.19
CA ILE A 84 7.77 12.84 -6.67
C ILE A 84 7.72 11.34 -6.97
N LEU A 85 8.78 10.81 -7.58
CA LEU A 85 8.97 9.38 -7.80
C LEU A 85 10.01 8.84 -6.83
N LEU A 86 9.62 7.87 -6.00
CA LEU A 86 10.47 7.20 -5.02
C LEU A 86 10.64 5.72 -5.35
N ASP A 87 11.77 5.17 -4.92
CA ASP A 87 11.99 3.71 -4.87
C ASP A 87 11.71 3.20 -3.44
N SER A 88 10.64 2.43 -3.30
CA SER A 88 10.20 1.84 -2.03
C SER A 88 10.47 0.35 -2.03
N GLN A 89 11.74 -0.02 -1.78
CA GLN A 89 12.25 -1.40 -1.78
C GLN A 89 12.10 -2.12 -3.13
N GLY A 90 12.40 -1.43 -4.23
CA GLY A 90 12.25 -1.95 -5.58
C GLY A 90 10.85 -1.75 -6.17
N ILE A 91 9.91 -1.18 -5.39
CA ILE A 91 8.57 -0.84 -5.85
C ILE A 91 8.52 0.67 -6.13
N PRO A 92 8.21 1.09 -7.39
CA PRO A 92 8.01 2.50 -7.70
C PRO A 92 6.79 3.08 -6.97
N GLU A 93 7.00 4.19 -6.27
CA GLU A 93 5.97 4.98 -5.56
C GLU A 93 5.91 6.39 -6.15
N GLN A 94 4.74 6.78 -6.64
CA GLN A 94 4.50 8.05 -7.35
C GLN A 94 3.40 8.88 -6.69
#